data_AF-A0AA88VZY1-F1
#
_entry.id   AF-A0AA88VZY1-F1
#
_cell.length_a   1.000
_cell.length_b   1.000
_cell.length_c   1.000
_cell.angle_alpha   90.00
_cell.angle_beta   90.00
_cell.angle_gamma   90.00
#
_symmetry.space_group_name_H-M   'P 1'
#
loop_
_entity.id
_entity.type
_entity.pdbx_description
1 polymer ?
#
loop_
_entity_poly.entity_id
_entity_poly.type
_entity_poly.pdbx_seq_one_letter_code
_entity_poly.pdbx_strand_id
1 'polypeptide(L)'
;VSLWRFPVLNVEMGSEGPKRVTIHVTGFKKFQGVAVNPTEIILHLGLNSGVLKFSIERQAVNEATFRCPDELGWQPQVYMLLCCDNNVCLLKFRSNVKNDIFTLQQSPILPGDGGIAQAREKILQILRNGGHKVMISDDAGRFVCNYVYYHSLRFAEEKGHESLFVHVPLFSSINEEAQMKFTAALLEAIASTC
;
A
#
# COMPACT_ATOMS: atom_id res chain seq x y z
N VAL A 1 -15.94 -11.93 4.01
CA VAL A 1 -14.56 -11.82 3.48
C VAL A 1 -14.57 -10.66 2.48
N SER A 2 -13.75 -9.64 2.71
CA SER A 2 -13.55 -8.60 1.70
C SER A 2 -12.71 -9.20 0.58
N LEU A 3 -13.29 -9.34 -0.62
CA LEU A 3 -12.63 -9.92 -1.78
C LEU A 3 -12.03 -8.80 -2.63
N TRP A 4 -10.71 -8.80 -2.77
CA TRP A 4 -10.03 -7.93 -3.73
C TRP A 4 -9.77 -8.71 -5.00
N ARG A 5 -10.48 -8.38 -6.08
CA ARG A 5 -10.29 -8.98 -7.40
C ARG A 5 -9.51 -8.02 -8.28
N PHE A 6 -8.23 -8.32 -8.49
CA PHE A 6 -7.43 -7.60 -9.48
C PHE A 6 -7.59 -8.31 -10.83
N PRO A 7 -8.02 -7.63 -11.90
CA PRO A 7 -8.42 -8.26 -13.17
C PRO A 7 -7.29 -9.03 -13.88
N VAL A 8 -6.04 -8.87 -13.43
CA VAL A 8 -4.83 -9.42 -14.07
C VAL A 8 -4.37 -10.74 -13.45
N LEU A 9 -4.90 -11.10 -12.28
CA LEU A 9 -4.63 -12.35 -11.57
C LEU A 9 -5.99 -12.93 -11.22
N ASN A 10 -6.38 -14.07 -11.80
CA ASN A 10 -7.56 -14.84 -11.35
C ASN A 10 -7.30 -15.47 -9.96
N VAL A 11 -6.82 -14.67 -9.01
CA VAL A 11 -6.53 -15.03 -7.63
C VAL A 11 -7.35 -14.06 -6.79
N GLU A 12 -8.31 -14.60 -6.05
CA GLU A 12 -9.00 -13.85 -5.01
C GLU A 12 -8.14 -13.92 -3.74
N MET A 13 -7.96 -12.78 -3.07
CA MET A 13 -7.33 -12.71 -1.76
C MET A 13 -8.31 -12.22 -0.70
N GLY A 14 -8.16 -12.70 0.53
CA GLY A 14 -9.05 -12.36 1.65
C GLY A 14 -8.34 -11.88 2.92
N SER A 15 -9.02 -11.03 3.69
CA SER A 15 -8.69 -10.64 5.08
C SER A 15 -9.90 -10.77 6.01
N GLU A 16 -9.71 -11.05 7.30
CA GLU A 16 -10.77 -11.18 8.32
C GLU A 16 -11.66 -9.91 8.45
N GLY A 17 -12.88 -10.06 9.00
CA GLY A 17 -13.61 -8.92 9.59
C GLY A 17 -14.94 -9.24 10.29
N PRO A 18 -15.16 -8.77 11.54
CA PRO A 18 -16.49 -8.52 12.09
C PRO A 18 -16.81 -7.00 12.25
N LYS A 19 -18.11 -6.68 12.07
CA LYS A 19 -18.78 -5.36 11.92
C LYS A 19 -18.30 -4.50 10.73
N ARG A 20 -19.19 -4.38 9.75
CA ARG A 20 -19.04 -3.59 8.52
C ARG A 20 -18.96 -2.10 8.83
N VAL A 21 -17.76 -1.55 9.03
CA VAL A 21 -17.53 -0.10 8.92
C VAL A 21 -17.52 0.22 7.43
N THR A 22 -18.60 0.85 6.95
CA THR A 22 -18.71 1.27 5.54
C THR A 22 -18.32 2.74 5.47
N ILE A 23 -17.10 3.03 5.01
CA ILE A 23 -16.67 4.40 4.71
C ILE A 23 -16.84 4.61 3.20
N HIS A 24 -17.84 5.39 2.81
CA HIS A 24 -17.97 5.84 1.42
C HIS A 24 -17.14 7.10 1.24
N VAL A 25 -15.95 6.96 0.66
CA VAL A 25 -15.14 8.08 0.18
C VAL A 25 -15.44 8.23 -1.31
N THR A 26 -15.99 9.37 -1.71
CA THR A 26 -16.34 9.64 -3.12
C THR A 26 -15.49 10.76 -3.67
N GLY A 27 -15.19 10.71 -4.97
CA GLY A 27 -14.35 11.67 -5.68
C GLY A 27 -14.90 12.01 -7.06
N PHE A 28 -14.48 13.14 -7.59
CA PHE A 28 -14.76 13.54 -8.98
C PHE A 28 -13.44 13.60 -9.75
N LYS A 29 -13.47 13.46 -11.08
CA LYS A 29 -12.28 13.79 -11.89
C LYS A 29 -12.02 15.29 -11.84
N LYS A 30 -10.77 15.70 -12.11
CA LYS A 30 -10.42 17.10 -12.36
C LYS A 30 -11.39 17.77 -13.35
N PHE A 31 -12.00 18.89 -12.95
CA PHE A 31 -12.84 19.71 -13.82
C PHE A 31 -11.96 20.58 -14.74
N GLN A 32 -12.46 20.94 -15.93
CA GLN A 32 -11.72 21.82 -16.86
C GLN A 32 -11.37 23.14 -16.15
N GLY A 33 -10.09 23.52 -16.18
CA GLY A 33 -9.56 24.75 -15.58
C GLY A 33 -9.10 24.62 -14.12
N VAL A 34 -9.39 23.52 -13.43
CA VAL A 34 -8.83 23.23 -12.10
C VAL A 34 -7.57 22.40 -12.29
N ALA A 35 -6.42 22.76 -11.70
CA ALA A 35 -5.13 22.08 -11.92
C ALA A 35 -4.91 20.82 -11.07
N VAL A 36 -5.65 20.66 -9.98
CA VAL A 36 -5.44 19.62 -8.96
C VAL A 36 -6.79 19.11 -8.46
N ASN A 37 -6.93 17.80 -8.25
CA ASN A 37 -8.12 17.23 -7.61
C ASN A 37 -7.72 16.24 -6.49
N PRO A 38 -7.97 16.57 -5.22
CA PRO A 38 -7.53 15.76 -4.08
C PRO A 38 -8.23 14.40 -4.00
N THR A 39 -9.26 14.17 -4.82
CA THR A 39 -10.00 12.90 -4.87
C THR A 39 -9.39 11.87 -5.83
N GLU A 40 -8.25 12.19 -6.45
CA GLU A 40 -7.48 11.31 -7.33
C GLU A 40 -6.36 10.55 -6.58
N ILE A 41 -6.43 10.49 -5.25
CA ILE A 41 -5.44 9.83 -4.38
C ILE A 41 -6.03 8.55 -3.77
N ILE A 42 -5.31 7.44 -3.92
CA ILE A 42 -5.67 6.15 -3.38
C ILE A 42 -4.96 5.96 -2.03
N LEU A 43 -5.70 6.00 -0.93
CA LEU A 43 -5.17 5.76 0.42
C LEU A 43 -5.51 4.34 0.90
N HIS A 44 -4.49 3.60 1.31
CA HIS A 44 -4.61 2.32 1.98
C HIS A 44 -4.17 2.41 3.44
N LEU A 45 -4.93 1.80 4.34
CA LEU A 45 -4.56 1.61 5.74
C LEU A 45 -4.42 0.10 6.01
N GLY A 46 -3.27 -0.31 6.52
CA GLY A 46 -2.99 -1.71 6.84
C GLY A 46 -2.58 -1.89 8.30
N LEU A 47 -2.99 -2.98 8.94
CA LEU A 47 -2.54 -3.30 10.30
C LEU A 47 -1.11 -3.86 10.26
N ASN A 48 -0.24 -3.35 11.15
CA ASN A 48 1.05 -3.96 11.43
C ASN A 48 1.23 -4.11 12.95
N SER A 49 1.25 -5.36 13.42
CA SER A 49 1.37 -5.67 14.85
C SER A 49 2.77 -5.50 15.41
N GLY A 50 3.79 -5.37 14.55
CA GLY A 50 5.18 -5.21 14.95
C GLY A 50 5.63 -3.77 15.13
N VAL A 51 4.78 -2.77 14.82
CA VAL A 51 5.14 -1.35 14.90
C VAL A 51 4.47 -0.66 16.08
N LEU A 52 5.17 0.33 16.64
CA LEU A 52 4.69 1.18 17.75
C LEU A 52 4.34 2.60 17.29
N LYS A 53 4.45 2.85 15.98
CA LYS A 53 4.24 4.14 15.31
C LYS A 53 3.46 3.90 14.02
N PHE A 54 2.74 4.92 13.58
CA PHE A 54 2.20 4.93 12.22
C PHE A 54 3.35 4.98 11.23
N SER A 55 3.28 4.19 10.17
CA SER A 55 4.36 4.11 9.17
C SER A 55 3.81 4.41 7.80
N ILE A 56 4.27 5.50 7.18
CA ILE A 56 3.93 5.85 5.80
C ILE A 56 4.93 5.11 4.91
N GLU A 57 4.43 4.21 4.07
CA GLU A 57 5.29 3.40 3.21
C GLU A 57 5.82 4.23 2.04
N ARG A 58 7.12 4.09 1.79
CA ARG A 58 7.81 4.73 0.67
C ARG A 58 7.68 3.91 -0.62
N GLN A 59 7.68 2.59 -0.48
CA GLN A 59 7.82 1.68 -1.60
C GLN A 59 7.07 0.36 -1.37
N ALA A 60 6.79 -0.33 -2.48
CA ALA A 60 6.32 -1.70 -2.48
C ALA A 60 7.26 -2.57 -3.33
N VAL A 61 7.40 -3.84 -2.95
CA VAL A 61 8.23 -4.81 -3.67
C VAL A 61 7.38 -5.66 -4.61
N ASN A 62 7.92 -5.96 -5.79
CA ASN A 62 7.32 -6.86 -6.80
C ASN A 62 7.43 -8.34 -6.36
N GLU A 63 6.97 -8.66 -5.16
CA GLU A 63 7.14 -9.97 -4.55
C GLU A 63 5.96 -10.29 -3.63
N ALA A 64 5.39 -11.49 -3.79
CA ALA A 64 4.48 -12.09 -2.83
C ALA A 64 5.13 -13.34 -2.21
N THR A 65 5.64 -13.18 -0.98
CA THR A 65 6.22 -14.24 -0.17
C THR A 65 5.51 -14.28 1.18
N PHE A 66 4.37 -14.98 1.21
CA PHE A 66 3.44 -14.91 2.33
C PHE A 66 3.88 -15.88 3.44
N ARG A 67 4.15 -15.34 4.63
CA ARG A 67 4.58 -16.14 5.81
C ARG A 67 3.50 -17.11 6.30
N CYS A 68 2.24 -16.77 6.06
CA CYS A 68 1.05 -17.55 6.40
C CYS A 68 0.08 -17.49 5.23
N PRO A 69 -0.87 -18.45 5.09
CA PRO A 69 -1.95 -18.30 4.11
C PRO A 69 -2.77 -17.05 4.41
N ASP A 70 -3.37 -16.48 3.36
CA ASP A 70 -4.47 -15.56 3.51
C ASP A 70 -5.77 -16.30 3.90
N GLU A 71 -6.87 -15.57 4.04
CA GLU A 71 -8.15 -16.15 4.46
C GLU A 71 -8.79 -17.12 3.45
N LEU A 72 -8.31 -17.14 2.20
CA LEU A 72 -8.74 -18.08 1.17
C LEU A 72 -7.78 -19.27 1.05
N GLY A 73 -6.80 -19.37 1.95
CA GLY A 73 -5.79 -20.42 1.97
C GLY A 73 -4.66 -20.20 0.97
N TRP A 74 -4.60 -19.03 0.31
CA TRP A 74 -3.55 -18.73 -0.64
C TRP A 74 -2.27 -18.33 0.09
N GLN A 75 -1.22 -19.14 -0.06
CA GLN A 75 0.12 -18.89 0.50
C GLN A 75 1.21 -18.99 -0.58
N PRO A 76 1.47 -17.91 -1.32
CA PRO A 76 2.55 -17.89 -2.31
C PRO A 76 3.94 -18.03 -1.67
N GLN A 77 4.74 -18.96 -2.22
CA GLN A 77 6.15 -19.21 -1.88
C GLN A 77 7.03 -18.61 -2.99
N VAL A 78 7.28 -17.29 -2.91
CA VAL A 78 8.05 -16.46 -3.89
C VAL A 78 7.42 -16.41 -5.28
N TYR A 79 6.53 -15.44 -5.48
CA TYR A 79 5.97 -15.08 -6.79
C TYR A 79 6.33 -13.64 -7.13
N MET A 80 6.85 -13.42 -8.34
CA MET A 80 6.88 -12.09 -8.95
C MET A 80 5.44 -11.71 -9.35
N LEU A 81 5.05 -10.47 -9.05
CA LEU A 81 3.69 -9.99 -9.31
C LEU A 81 3.51 -9.48 -10.74
N LEU A 82 4.56 -8.92 -11.37
CA LEU A 82 4.55 -8.47 -12.76
C LEU A 82 5.88 -8.75 -13.47
N CYS A 83 5.82 -9.12 -14.76
CA CYS A 83 6.96 -9.07 -15.68
C CYS A 83 6.93 -7.75 -16.46
N CYS A 84 8.08 -7.35 -17.04
CA CYS A 84 8.39 -6.04 -17.63
C CYS A 84 7.38 -5.45 -18.63
N ASP A 85 6.42 -6.22 -19.14
CA ASP A 85 5.47 -5.81 -20.19
C ASP A 85 4.02 -5.64 -19.69
N ASN A 86 3.80 -5.29 -18.41
CA ASN A 86 2.46 -5.19 -17.79
C ASN A 86 1.61 -6.48 -17.82
N ASN A 87 2.18 -7.59 -18.30
CA ASN A 87 1.62 -8.92 -18.17
C ASN A 87 2.11 -9.54 -16.85
N VAL A 88 1.17 -9.98 -16.03
CA VAL A 88 1.49 -10.74 -14.81
C VAL A 88 2.02 -12.11 -15.22
N CYS A 89 3.34 -12.30 -15.13
CA CYS A 89 3.92 -13.63 -15.17
C CYS A 89 4.06 -14.15 -13.74
N LEU A 90 3.16 -15.05 -13.33
CA LEU A 90 3.35 -15.86 -12.12
C LEU A 90 4.49 -16.85 -12.34
N LEU A 91 5.72 -16.39 -12.13
CA LEU A 91 6.89 -17.26 -12.13
C LEU A 91 6.98 -17.94 -10.76
N LYS A 92 6.51 -19.17 -10.67
CA LYS A 92 6.75 -20.04 -9.52
C LYS A 92 8.20 -20.52 -9.59
N PHE A 93 9.08 -19.99 -8.74
CA PHE A 93 10.44 -20.54 -8.60
C PHE A 93 10.37 -21.93 -7.96
N ARG A 94 10.38 -22.98 -8.77
CA ARG A 94 10.71 -24.33 -8.30
C ARG A 94 12.23 -24.42 -8.19
N SER A 95 12.80 -24.12 -7.01
CA SER A 95 14.24 -24.28 -6.83
C SER A 95 14.62 -25.76 -6.85
N ASN A 96 15.54 -26.15 -7.72
CA ASN A 96 16.55 -27.16 -7.37
C ASN A 96 17.95 -26.77 -7.83
N VAL A 97 18.20 -25.49 -8.13
CA VAL A 97 19.53 -25.01 -8.51
C VAL A 97 19.87 -23.80 -7.63
N LYS A 98 20.79 -24.03 -6.69
CA LYS A 98 21.17 -23.06 -5.64
C LYS A 98 22.04 -21.90 -6.13
N ASN A 99 22.43 -21.84 -7.41
CA ASN A 99 23.53 -20.97 -7.83
C ASN A 99 23.23 -19.96 -8.95
N ASP A 100 22.03 -19.92 -9.52
CA ASP A 100 21.62 -18.86 -10.47
C ASP A 100 20.69 -17.81 -9.81
N ILE A 101 20.76 -17.71 -8.47
CA ILE A 101 19.91 -16.86 -7.62
C ILE A 101 20.25 -15.37 -7.74
N PHE A 102 21.32 -15.01 -8.43
CA PHE A 102 21.70 -13.61 -8.59
C PHE A 102 20.99 -12.97 -9.78
N THR A 103 20.32 -11.84 -9.53
CA THR A 103 19.93 -10.80 -10.51
C THR A 103 18.69 -10.99 -11.39
N LEU A 104 17.59 -11.52 -10.84
CA LEU A 104 16.25 -11.19 -11.35
C LEU A 104 15.54 -10.27 -10.34
N GLN A 105 15.95 -9.00 -10.42
CA GLN A 105 15.37 -7.77 -9.86
C GLN A 105 14.46 -7.93 -8.63
N GLN A 106 15.09 -7.95 -7.44
CA GLN A 106 14.56 -7.30 -6.24
C GLN A 106 14.51 -5.78 -6.43
N SER A 107 14.14 -5.27 -7.60
CA SER A 107 13.98 -3.84 -7.78
C SER A 107 12.69 -3.48 -7.07
N PRO A 108 12.73 -2.79 -5.91
CA PRO A 108 11.52 -2.20 -5.39
C PRO A 108 10.91 -1.38 -6.52
N ILE A 109 9.59 -1.42 -6.66
CA ILE A 109 8.94 -0.35 -7.37
C ILE A 109 8.97 0.81 -6.40
N LEU A 110 10.06 1.57 -6.53
CA LEU A 110 9.99 3.02 -6.48
C LEU A 110 9.23 3.35 -7.78
N PRO A 111 7.89 3.48 -7.76
CA PRO A 111 7.26 4.11 -8.92
C PRO A 111 7.99 5.45 -9.04
N GLY A 112 8.41 5.84 -10.24
CA GLY A 112 9.18 7.07 -10.42
C GLY A 112 8.57 8.16 -9.54
N ASP A 113 9.31 8.54 -8.48
CA ASP A 113 8.82 9.22 -7.27
C ASP A 113 8.30 10.62 -7.66
N GLY A 114 7.12 10.67 -8.28
CA GLY A 114 6.51 11.86 -8.84
C GLY A 114 6.09 12.86 -7.76
N GLY A 115 4.96 13.56 -7.95
CA GLY A 115 4.43 14.51 -6.97
C GLY A 115 4.32 13.95 -5.55
N ILE A 116 3.94 12.67 -5.44
CA ILE A 116 3.72 11.97 -4.18
C ILE A 116 4.95 11.91 -3.27
N ALA A 117 6.18 11.90 -3.80
CA ALA A 117 7.38 11.80 -2.96
C ALA A 117 7.59 13.06 -2.12
N GLN A 118 7.40 14.23 -2.74
CA GLN A 118 7.44 15.50 -2.03
C GLN A 118 6.22 15.66 -1.11
N ALA A 119 5.05 15.18 -1.56
CA ALA A 119 3.85 15.20 -0.74
C ALA A 119 3.99 14.34 0.52
N ARG A 120 4.60 13.15 0.41
CA ARG A 120 4.85 12.22 1.52
C ARG A 120 5.65 12.86 2.64
N GLU A 121 6.72 13.59 2.29
CA GLU A 121 7.53 14.29 3.29
C GLU A 121 6.75 15.44 3.94
N LYS A 122 5.99 16.22 3.17
CA LYS A 122 5.14 17.28 3.73
C LYS A 122 4.06 16.72 4.66
N ILE A 123 3.38 15.64 4.27
CA ILE A 123 2.40 14.93 5.09
C ILE A 123 3.04 14.45 6.40
N LEU A 124 4.24 13.87 6.33
CA LEU A 124 4.99 13.44 7.52
C LEU A 124 5.23 14.62 8.48
N GLN A 125 5.66 15.77 7.96
CA GLN A 125 5.90 16.96 8.77
C GLN A 125 4.61 17.50 9.40
N ILE A 126 3.51 17.60 8.65
CA ILE A 126 2.20 18.02 9.17
C ILE A 126 1.77 17.11 10.33
N LEU A 127 1.85 15.79 10.15
CA LEU A 127 1.44 14.81 11.15
C LEU A 127 2.34 14.84 12.40
N ARG A 128 3.65 15.02 12.23
CA ARG A 128 4.59 15.18 13.35
C ARG A 128 4.31 16.45 14.15
N ASN A 129 4.06 17.56 13.46
CA ASN A 129 3.70 18.82 14.09
C ASN A 129 2.35 18.74 14.82
N GLY A 130 1.43 17.91 14.34
CA GLY A 130 0.19 17.55 15.03
C GLY A 130 0.37 16.61 16.24
N GLY A 131 1.61 16.25 16.59
CA GLY A 131 1.93 15.40 17.75
C GLY A 131 1.77 13.90 17.50
N HIS A 132 1.58 13.47 16.26
CA HIS A 132 1.41 12.05 15.94
C HIS A 132 2.75 11.31 15.86
N LYS A 133 2.77 10.09 16.39
CA LYS A 133 3.92 9.18 16.32
C LYS A 133 4.00 8.54 14.92
N VAL A 134 4.56 9.25 13.95
CA VAL A 134 4.64 8.81 12.55
C VAL A 134 6.08 8.76 12.01
N MET A 135 6.34 7.79 11.13
CA MET A 135 7.62 7.61 10.43
C MET A 135 7.42 7.22 8.97
N ILE A 136 8.47 7.38 8.16
CA ILE A 136 8.55 6.74 6.84
C ILE A 136 9.09 5.33 7.02
N SER A 137 8.54 4.38 6.26
CA SER A 137 8.99 2.99 6.19
C SER A 137 9.36 2.63 4.75
N ASP A 138 10.41 1.84 4.60
CA ASP A 138 10.89 1.31 3.32
C ASP A 138 10.45 -0.16 3.11
N ASP A 139 9.62 -0.69 4.01
CA ASP A 139 9.22 -2.10 4.00
C ASP A 139 7.74 -2.27 4.36
N ALA A 140 6.90 -2.36 3.33
CA ALA A 140 5.48 -2.66 3.46
C ALA A 140 5.19 -4.14 3.82
N GLY A 141 6.21 -4.93 4.17
CA GLY A 141 6.11 -6.37 4.39
C GLY A 141 5.99 -7.15 3.09
N ARG A 142 5.85 -8.48 3.17
CA ARG A 142 5.73 -9.38 1.99
C ARG A 142 4.40 -10.13 2.00
N PHE A 143 3.37 -9.54 2.63
CA PHE A 143 2.02 -10.11 2.73
C PHE A 143 1.02 -9.30 1.89
N VAL A 144 -0.28 -9.41 2.19
CA VAL A 144 -1.38 -8.74 1.45
C VAL A 144 -1.20 -7.22 1.38
N CYS A 145 -0.63 -6.57 2.40
CA CYS A 145 -0.41 -5.12 2.43
C CYS A 145 0.50 -4.66 1.28
N ASN A 146 1.68 -5.29 1.13
CA ASN A 146 2.60 -5.00 0.05
C ASN A 146 2.02 -5.33 -1.32
N TYR A 147 1.33 -6.46 -1.45
CA TYR A 147 0.67 -6.83 -2.70
C TYR A 147 -0.29 -5.72 -3.14
N VAL A 148 -1.19 -5.28 -2.25
CA VAL A 148 -2.18 -4.25 -2.58
C VAL A 148 -1.49 -2.93 -2.89
N TYR A 149 -0.49 -2.54 -2.09
CA TYR A 149 0.24 -1.29 -2.32
C TYR A 149 0.95 -1.30 -3.68
N TYR A 150 1.62 -2.40 -4.01
CA TYR A 150 2.29 -2.59 -5.29
C TYR A 150 1.35 -2.40 -6.48
N HIS A 151 0.21 -3.08 -6.47
CA HIS A 151 -0.77 -2.97 -7.54
C HIS A 151 -1.38 -1.56 -7.63
N SER A 152 -1.63 -0.91 -6.50
CA SER A 152 -2.15 0.46 -6.48
C SER A 152 -1.14 1.48 -7.00
N LEU A 153 0.16 1.32 -6.71
CA LEU A 153 1.21 2.17 -7.28
C LEU A 153 1.28 2.04 -8.81
N ARG A 154 1.16 0.81 -9.35
CA ARG A 154 1.13 0.58 -10.81
C ARG A 154 -0.12 1.16 -11.45
N PHE A 155 -1.28 0.93 -10.85
CA PHE A 155 -2.53 1.52 -11.32
C PHE A 155 -2.46 3.05 -11.31
N ALA A 156 -1.88 3.63 -10.25
CA ALA A 156 -1.71 5.07 -10.10
C ALA A 156 -0.79 5.64 -11.18
N GLU A 157 0.35 5.00 -11.45
CA GLU A 157 1.27 5.35 -12.53
C GLU A 157 0.59 5.33 -13.91
N GLU A 158 -0.20 4.29 -14.22
CA GLU A 158 -0.90 4.14 -15.50
C GLU A 158 -2.05 5.14 -15.69
N LYS A 159 -2.69 5.58 -14.61
CA LYS A 159 -3.87 6.45 -14.66
C LYS A 159 -3.59 7.91 -14.31
N GLY A 160 -2.35 8.24 -13.92
CA GLY A 160 -1.99 9.58 -13.45
C GLY A 160 -2.61 9.92 -12.11
N HIS A 161 -2.78 8.92 -11.24
CA HIS A 161 -3.23 9.08 -9.86
C HIS A 161 -2.05 8.97 -8.90
N GLU A 162 -2.29 9.24 -7.62
CA GLU A 162 -1.31 9.00 -6.56
C GLU A 162 -1.78 7.86 -5.65
N SER A 163 -0.86 7.13 -5.03
CA SER A 163 -1.19 6.08 -4.07
C SER A 163 -0.31 6.17 -2.83
N LEU A 164 -0.94 6.06 -1.66
CA LEU A 164 -0.30 6.08 -0.36
C LEU A 164 -0.72 4.86 0.45
N PHE A 165 0.22 4.25 1.16
CA PHE A 165 -0.06 3.19 2.11
C PHE A 165 0.46 3.60 3.48
N VAL A 166 -0.37 3.39 4.51
CA VAL A 166 0.00 3.66 5.89
C VAL A 166 -0.24 2.43 6.75
N HIS A 167 0.82 1.92 7.37
CA HIS A 167 0.68 0.93 8.42
C HIS A 167 0.29 1.59 9.75
N VAL A 168 -0.74 1.00 10.35
CA VAL A 168 -1.32 1.39 11.62
C VAL A 168 -0.97 0.33 12.66
N PRO A 169 -0.53 0.72 13.87
CA PRO A 169 -0.20 -0.24 14.93
C PRO A 169 -1.46 -0.87 15.55
N LEU A 170 -1.28 -1.89 16.39
CA LEU A 170 -2.37 -2.46 17.19
C LEU A 170 -2.97 -1.41 18.16
N PHE A 171 -4.24 -1.58 18.52
CA PHE A 171 -4.89 -0.75 19.55
C PHE A 171 -4.23 -0.84 20.93
N SER A 172 -3.56 -1.95 21.22
CA SER A 172 -2.73 -2.10 22.43
C SER A 172 -1.49 -1.20 22.43
N SER A 173 -1.00 -0.82 21.25
CA SER A 173 0.19 0.04 21.08
C SER A 173 -0.19 1.52 20.96
N ILE A 174 -1.23 1.83 20.19
CA ILE A 174 -1.84 3.16 20.12
C ILE A 174 -3.34 2.97 20.17
N ASN A 175 -4.01 3.54 21.18
CA ASN A 175 -5.44 3.33 21.39
C ASN A 175 -6.30 3.82 20.21
N GLU A 176 -7.53 3.31 20.13
CA GLU A 176 -8.48 3.61 19.07
C GLU A 176 -8.71 5.11 18.85
N GLU A 177 -8.91 5.87 19.93
CA GLU A 177 -9.13 7.32 19.85
C GLU A 177 -7.96 8.04 19.16
N ALA A 178 -6.72 7.71 19.53
CA ALA A 178 -5.53 8.29 18.91
C ALA A 178 -5.36 7.85 17.44
N GLN A 179 -5.75 6.62 17.08
CA GLN A 179 -5.75 6.17 15.69
C GLN A 179 -6.82 6.87 14.84
N MET A 180 -8.00 7.14 15.40
CA MET A 180 -9.04 7.90 14.73
C MET A 180 -8.61 9.36 14.51
N LYS A 181 -8.01 9.99 15.53
CA LYS A 181 -7.42 11.34 15.41
C LYS A 181 -6.32 11.39 14.34
N PHE A 182 -5.45 10.38 14.31
CA PHE A 182 -4.43 10.27 13.27
C PHE A 182 -5.04 10.14 11.87
N THR A 183 -6.09 9.32 11.71
CA THR A 183 -6.75 9.11 10.41
C THR A 183 -7.36 10.41 9.88
N ALA A 184 -8.01 11.20 10.74
CA ALA A 184 -8.52 12.51 10.38
C ALA A 184 -7.39 13.47 9.98
N ALA A 185 -6.34 13.58 10.79
CA ALA A 185 -5.19 14.42 10.51
C ALA A 185 -4.44 14.00 9.23
N LEU A 186 -4.41 12.70 8.91
CA LEU A 186 -3.83 12.18 7.69
C LEU A 186 -4.62 12.64 6.46
N LEU A 187 -5.95 12.56 6.50
CA LEU A 187 -6.80 13.04 5.41
C LEU A 187 -6.66 14.56 5.22
N GLU A 188 -6.60 15.33 6.31
CA GLU A 188 -6.35 16.78 6.25
C GLU A 188 -4.96 17.10 5.67
N ALA A 189 -3.93 16.35 6.08
CA ALA A 189 -2.57 16.52 5.57
C ALA A 189 -2.50 16.21 4.06
N ILE A 190 -3.17 15.15 3.61
CA ILE A 190 -3.28 14.80 2.19
C ILE A 190 -3.98 15.92 1.42
N ALA A 191 -5.16 16.36 1.87
CA ALA A 191 -5.93 17.42 1.22
C ALA A 191 -5.20 18.78 1.17
N SER A 192 -4.28 19.03 2.10
CA SER A 192 -3.48 20.27 2.15
C SER A 192 -2.22 20.22 1.28
N THR A 193 -1.82 19.04 0.84
CA THR A 193 -0.52 18.81 0.19
C THR A 193 -0.65 18.42 -1.28
N CYS A 194 -1.72 17.70 -1.61
CA CYS A 194 -1.95 17.08 -2.91
C CYS A 194 -3.10 17.71 -3.67
#